data_AF-K2EP20-F1
#
_entry.id   AF-K2EP20-F1
#
_cell.length_a   1.000
_cell.length_b   1.000
_cell.length_c   1.000
_cell.angle_alpha   90.00
_cell.angle_beta   90.00
_cell.angle_gamma   90.00
#
_symmetry.space_group_name_H-M   'P 1'
#
loop_
_entity.id
_entity.type
_entity.pdbx_description
1 polymer ?
#
loop_
_entity_poly.entity_id
_entity_poly.type
_entity_poly.pdbx_seq_one_letter_code
_entity_poly.pdbx_strand_id
1 'polypeptide(L)'
;MKIKVLGSGCPSCKKLYEEAVKASNELDLNCEVEYITDIQAMLDLGIMSAPVLMIDEKIVCAGRMPDLEEIKKFLGGGELSKKSEEARSETCGCCYGHKS
;
A
#
# COMPACT_ATOMS: atom_id res chain seq x y z
N MET A 1 -9.89 -11.11 -3.02
CA MET A 1 -8.85 -10.16 -2.56
C MET A 1 -8.32 -9.41 -3.77
N LYS A 2 -7.95 -8.14 -3.64
CA LYS A 2 -7.30 -7.39 -4.74
C LYS A 2 -5.88 -7.04 -4.37
N ILE A 3 -4.91 -7.37 -5.21
CA ILE A 3 -3.51 -7.03 -5.03
C ILE A 3 -3.18 -5.95 -6.06
N LYS A 4 -2.78 -4.77 -5.62
CA LYS A 4 -2.37 -3.66 -6.47
C LYS A 4 -0.87 -3.47 -6.32
N VAL A 5 -0.13 -3.55 -7.42
CA VAL A 5 1.31 -3.28 -7.45
C VAL A 5 1.51 -1.91 -8.08
N LEU A 6 2.01 -0.95 -7.31
CA LEU A 6 2.26 0.40 -7.81
C LEU A 6 3.76 0.55 -8.13
N GLY A 7 4.05 0.95 -9.37
CA GLY A 7 5.44 1.12 -9.81
C GLY A 7 5.60 1.80 -11.17
N SER A 8 6.70 2.52 -11.32
CA SER A 8 7.07 3.25 -12.55
C SER A 8 7.61 2.36 -13.68
N GLY A 9 7.49 1.03 -13.57
CA GLY A 9 7.89 0.09 -14.62
C GLY A 9 9.32 -0.46 -14.49
N CYS A 10 9.96 -0.31 -13.33
CA CYS A 10 11.28 -0.87 -13.09
C CYS A 10 11.26 -2.42 -13.11
N PRO A 11 12.38 -3.08 -13.48
CA PRO A 11 12.45 -4.56 -13.53
C PRO A 11 12.11 -5.21 -12.19
N SER A 12 12.47 -4.58 -11.08
CA SER A 12 12.12 -5.03 -9.73
C SER A 12 10.61 -4.99 -9.45
N CYS A 13 9.88 -4.00 -9.99
CA CYS A 13 8.42 -3.90 -9.83
C CYS A 13 7.71 -5.03 -10.58
N LYS A 14 8.20 -5.36 -11.78
CA LYS A 14 7.67 -6.47 -12.57
C LYS A 14 7.89 -7.81 -11.87
N LYS A 15 9.08 -8.03 -11.31
CA LYS A 15 9.37 -9.23 -10.54
C LYS A 15 8.46 -9.38 -9.32
N LEU A 16 8.20 -8.30 -8.58
CA LEU A 16 7.27 -8.29 -7.46
C LEU A 16 5.85 -8.72 -7.86
N TYR A 17 5.35 -8.22 -9.00
CA TYR A 17 4.06 -8.64 -9.56
C TYR A 17 4.02 -10.14 -9.86
N GLU A 18 5.04 -10.68 -10.52
CA GLU A 18 5.13 -12.10 -10.83
C GLU A 18 5.17 -12.97 -9.57
N GLU A 19 5.92 -12.55 -8.54
CA GLU A 19 5.97 -13.27 -7.26
C GLU A 19 4.65 -13.20 -6.49
N ALA A 20 3.94 -12.07 -6.55
CA ALA A 20 2.60 -11.93 -5.96
C ALA A 20 1.58 -12.86 -6.62
N VAL A 21 1.58 -12.94 -7.96
CA VAL A 21 0.72 -13.87 -8.71
C VAL A 21 1.07 -15.32 -8.39
N LYS A 22 2.35 -15.66 -8.30
CA LYS A 22 2.77 -17.02 -7.92
C LYS A 22 2.32 -17.38 -6.51
N ALA A 23 2.55 -16.50 -5.54
CA ALA A 23 2.16 -16.72 -4.16
C ALA A 23 0.63 -16.85 -4.00
N SER A 24 -0.17 -16.07 -4.74
CA SER A 24 -1.63 -16.22 -4.71
C SER A 24 -2.10 -17.55 -5.31
N ASN A 25 -1.47 -18.01 -6.40
CA ASN A 25 -1.76 -19.32 -6.98
C ASN A 25 -1.34 -20.48 -6.06
N GLU A 26 -0.17 -20.40 -5.42
CA GLU A 26 0.29 -21.43 -4.47
C GLU A 26 -0.63 -21.56 -3.24
N LEU A 27 -1.26 -20.46 -2.83
CA LEU A 27 -2.20 -20.44 -1.70
C LEU A 27 -3.64 -20.74 -2.13
N ASP A 28 -3.89 -20.99 -3.43
CA ASP A 28 -5.22 -21.17 -4.02
C ASP A 28 -6.19 -20.03 -3.65
N LEU A 29 -5.66 -18.80 -3.50
CA LEU A 29 -6.44 -17.63 -3.15
C LEU A 29 -6.92 -16.95 -4.42
N ASN A 30 -8.23 -16.68 -4.51
CA ASN A 30 -8.82 -15.92 -5.59
C ASN A 30 -8.50 -14.42 -5.45
N CYS A 31 -7.25 -14.08 -5.82
CA CYS A 31 -6.69 -12.73 -5.78
C CYS A 31 -6.62 -12.13 -7.20
N GLU A 32 -7.09 -10.89 -7.35
CA GLU A 32 -6.96 -10.13 -8.60
C GLU A 32 -5.73 -9.24 -8.52
N VAL A 33 -4.71 -9.49 -9.34
CA VAL A 33 -3.45 -8.73 -9.33
C VAL A 33 -3.46 -7.68 -10.43
N GLU A 34 -3.39 -6.40 -10.04
CA GLU A 34 -3.43 -5.24 -10.93
C GLU A 34 -2.12 -4.44 -10.81
N TYR A 35 -1.59 -3.99 -11.94
CA TYR A 35 -0.38 -3.17 -11.98
C TYR A 35 -0.76 -1.72 -12.26
N ILE A 36 -0.58 -0.85 -11.26
CA ILE A 36 -0.93 0.57 -11.35
C ILE A 36 0.33 1.39 -11.64
N THR A 37 0.35 2.02 -12.80
CA THR A 37 1.36 3.01 -13.20
C THR A 37 0.92 4.44 -12.96
N ASP A 38 -0.29 4.62 -12.43
CA ASP A 38 -0.90 5.94 -12.29
C ASP A 38 -0.25 6.73 -11.15
N ILE A 39 0.42 7.82 -11.52
CA ILE A 39 1.14 8.68 -10.58
C ILE A 39 0.15 9.44 -9.69
N GLN A 40 -1.04 9.80 -10.18
CA GLN A 40 -2.00 10.54 -9.37
C GLN A 40 -2.56 9.67 -8.25
N ALA A 41 -2.93 8.43 -8.54
CA ALA A 41 -3.33 7.45 -7.53
C ALA A 41 -2.23 7.20 -6.50
N MET A 42 -0.96 7.13 -6.92
CA MET A 42 0.17 7.00 -6.00
C MET A 42 0.30 8.20 -5.04
N LEU A 43 0.14 9.42 -5.56
CA LEU A 43 0.25 10.64 -4.75
C LEU A 43 -0.90 10.76 -3.74
N ASP A 44 -2.12 10.44 -4.14
CA ASP A 44 -3.32 10.45 -3.29
C ASP A 44 -3.15 9.50 -2.09
N LEU A 45 -2.56 8.32 -2.34
CA LEU A 45 -2.24 7.32 -1.32
C LEU A 45 -0.98 7.64 -0.48
N GLY A 46 -0.33 8.79 -0.71
CA GLY A 46 0.89 9.19 -0.01
C GLY A 46 2.12 8.32 -0.32
N ILE A 47 2.12 7.66 -1.49
CA ILE A 47 3.24 6.81 -1.93
C ILE A 47 4.38 7.71 -2.43
N MET A 48 5.41 7.83 -1.61
CA MET A 48 6.64 8.57 -1.95
C MET A 48 7.72 7.67 -2.56
N SER A 49 7.57 6.34 -2.48
CA SER A 49 8.59 5.39 -2.92
C SER A 49 7.97 4.12 -3.48
N ALA A 50 8.25 3.86 -4.76
CA ALA A 50 7.95 2.60 -5.43
C ALA A 50 9.18 1.67 -5.40
N PRO A 51 9.03 0.34 -5.46
CA PRO A 51 7.78 -0.42 -5.62
C PRO A 51 6.91 -0.44 -4.36
N VAL A 52 5.59 -0.43 -4.54
CA VAL A 52 4.60 -0.59 -3.47
C VAL A 52 3.70 -1.79 -3.74
N LEU A 53 3.52 -2.62 -2.73
CA LEU A 53 2.54 -3.69 -2.71
C LEU A 53 1.36 -3.28 -1.84
N MET A 54 0.18 -3.30 -2.43
CA MET A 54 -1.09 -3.02 -1.77
C MET A 54 -1.99 -4.24 -1.89
N ILE A 55 -2.66 -4.61 -0.79
CA ILE A 55 -3.58 -5.74 -0.72
C ILE A 55 -4.88 -5.22 -0.12
N ASP A 56 -6.00 -5.43 -0.78
CA ASP A 56 -7.34 -4.99 -0.36
C ASP A 56 -7.37 -3.49 -0.03
N GLU A 57 -6.77 -2.69 -0.91
CA GLU A 57 -6.64 -1.23 -0.78
C GLU A 57 -5.79 -0.76 0.41
N LYS A 58 -5.09 -1.68 1.06
CA LYS A 58 -4.16 -1.39 2.16
C LYS A 58 -2.71 -1.57 1.73
N ILE A 59 -1.88 -0.57 2.01
CA ILE A 59 -0.43 -0.65 1.77
C ILE A 59 0.18 -1.63 2.77
N VAL A 60 0.75 -2.73 2.27
CA VAL A 60 1.44 -3.73 3.10
C VAL A 60 2.96 -3.57 3.04
N CYS A 61 3.49 -3.08 1.92
CA CYS A 61 4.92 -2.85 1.75
C CYS A 61 5.16 -1.68 0.80
N ALA A 62 6.07 -0.77 1.13
CA ALA A 62 6.44 0.36 0.29
C ALA A 62 7.96 0.58 0.31
N GLY A 63 8.56 0.81 -0.87
CA GLY A 63 9.98 1.13 -1.02
C GLY A 63 10.93 -0.05 -0.79
N ARG A 64 10.41 -1.28 -0.65
CA ARG A 64 11.21 -2.50 -0.50
C ARG A 64 10.63 -3.61 -1.38
N MET A 65 11.50 -4.49 -1.86
CA MET A 65 11.10 -5.72 -2.54
C MET A 65 11.10 -6.87 -1.53
N PRO A 66 9.93 -7.39 -1.12
CA PRO A 66 9.82 -8.56 -0.26
C PRO A 66 10.15 -9.85 -1.01
N ASP A 67 10.64 -10.86 -0.29
CA ASP A 67 10.83 -12.23 -0.80
C ASP A 67 9.50 -12.99 -0.88
N LEU A 68 9.46 -14.06 -1.68
CA LEU A 68 8.28 -14.92 -1.86
C LEU A 68 7.64 -15.37 -0.54
N GLU A 69 8.44 -15.73 0.47
CA GLU A 69 7.94 -16.15 1.79
C GLU A 69 7.20 -15.03 2.51
N GLU A 70 7.70 -13.80 2.43
CA GLU A 70 7.07 -12.62 3.02
C GLU A 70 5.77 -12.27 2.28
N ILE A 71 5.75 -12.40 0.95
CA ILE A 71 4.53 -12.21 0.15
C ILE A 71 3.45 -13.21 0.58
N LYS A 72 3.80 -14.48 0.77
CA LYS A 72 2.87 -15.49 1.30
C LYS A 72 2.36 -15.12 2.69
N LYS A 73 3.22 -14.57 3.57
CA LYS A 73 2.78 -14.07 4.89
C LYS A 73 1.83 -12.87 4.76
N PHE A 74 2.07 -11.93 3.86
CA PHE A 74 1.14 -10.80 3.66
C PHE A 74 -0.23 -11.27 3.14
N LEU A 75 -0.25 -12.31 2.31
CA LEU A 75 -1.48 -12.90 1.77
C LEU A 75 -2.21 -13.81 2.77
N GLY A 76 -1.48 -14.59 3.57
CA GLY A 76 -2.03 -15.59 4.49
C GLY A 76 -2.12 -15.17 5.96
N GLY A 77 -1.43 -14.09 6.36
CA GLY A 77 -1.32 -13.61 7.73
C GLY A 77 -1.67 -12.13 7.81
N GLY A 78 -2.97 -11.84 7.76
CA GLY A 78 -3.51 -10.49 7.86
C GLY A 78 -3.31 -9.87 9.23
N GLU A 79 -2.12 -9.33 9.50
CA GLU A 79 -1.98 -8.25 10.47
C GLU A 79 -0.71 -7.46 10.16
N LEU A 80 -0.84 -6.27 9.56
CA LEU A 80 0.11 -5.18 9.80
C LEU A 80 -0.49 -3.80 9.47
N SER A 81 -0.72 -3.09 10.58
CA SER A 81 -0.44 -1.68 10.87
C SER A 81 -0.71 -0.58 9.85
N LYS A 82 -1.78 0.15 10.13
CA LYS A 82 -1.78 1.59 10.43
C LYS A 82 -0.79 2.45 9.63
N LYS A 83 -1.31 3.09 8.59
CA LYS A 83 -1.23 4.55 8.50
C LYS A 83 -2.62 5.05 8.19
N SER A 84 -3.33 5.41 9.26
CA SER A 84 -4.48 6.30 9.14
C SER A 84 -3.95 7.58 8.53
N GLU A 85 -4.43 7.85 7.33
CA GLU A 85 -4.97 9.13 6.91
C GLU A 85 -5.39 10.01 8.11
N GLU A 86 -5.10 11.30 8.00
CA GLU A 86 -6.11 12.35 8.01
C GLU A 86 -5.59 13.59 8.74
N ALA A 87 -4.92 14.40 7.93
CA ALA A 87 -5.00 15.84 8.07
C ALA A 87 -6.48 16.24 7.95
N ARG A 88 -7.10 16.60 9.07
CA ARG A 88 -8.29 17.43 9.04
C ARG A 88 -8.07 18.66 9.91
N SER A 89 -7.74 19.73 9.19
CA SER A 89 -7.94 21.11 9.61
C SER A 89 -9.33 21.27 10.22
N GLU A 90 -9.38 21.68 11.49
CA GLU A 90 -10.55 22.32 12.07
C GLU A 90 -10.07 23.62 12.73
N THR A 91 -10.27 24.72 11.99
CA THR A 91 -10.26 26.09 12.51
C THR A 91 -11.17 26.17 13.74
N CYS A 92 -10.65 26.60 14.88
CA CYS A 92 -11.48 27.13 15.96
C CYS A 92 -10.91 28.46 16.43
N GLY A 93 -11.34 29.53 15.76
CA GLY A 93 -11.48 30.82 16.39
C GLY A 93 -12.67 30.77 17.34
N CYS A 94 -12.40 30.80 18.64
CA CYS A 94 -13.29 31.22 19.72
C CYS A 94 -12.36 31.68 20.84
N CYS A 95 -12.13 32.99 20.95
CA CYS A 95 -12.79 33.85 21.94
C CYS A 95 -12.49 33.46 23.40
N TYR A 96 -12.00 34.47 24.14
CA TYR A 96 -11.91 34.62 25.60
C TYR A 96 -10.59 34.32 26.31
N GLY A 97 -9.99 35.38 26.87
CA GLY A 97 -9.01 35.24 27.96
C GLY A 97 -8.09 36.43 28.22
N HIS A 98 -8.64 37.58 28.66
CA HIS A 98 -7.91 38.62 29.39
C HIS A 98 -7.16 38.05 30.63
N LYS A 99 -6.10 38.76 31.06
CA LYS A 99 -5.26 38.63 32.30
C LYS A 99 -3.93 37.89 32.06
N SER A 100 -2.76 38.43 32.42
CA SER A 100 -2.38 39.51 33.34
C SER A 100 -1.17 40.29 32.84
#